data_AF-A0A3E4ML60-F1
#
_entry.id   AF-A0A3E4ML60-F1
#
_cell.length_a   1.000
_cell.length_b   1.000
_cell.length_c   1.000
_cell.angle_alpha   90.00
_cell.angle_beta   90.00
_cell.angle_gamma   90.00
#
_symmetry.space_group_name_H-M   'P 1'
#
loop_
_entity.id
_entity.type
_entity.pdbx_description
1 polymer ?
#
loop_
_entity_poly.entity_id
_entity_poly.type
_entity_poly.pdbx_seq_one_letter_code
_entity_poly.pdbx_strand_id
1 'polypeptide(L)'
;MKTVISLLFLLLLIMQSCGFVYERHLTGNYYLIAVDTKEDMDVCYHQKNDSPYTGITGASVYAVGYDDNFILVKAYRAFKDSMGISLPRYDKDTTEYYIIPVNNTQKAWEAQENKFGAFSKKDFEVKRKELGVPDDITFKEL
;
A
#
# COMPACT_ATOMS: atom_id res chain seq x y z
N MET A 1 25.02 -37.15 18.08
CA MET A 1 25.33 -36.13 17.04
C MET A 1 24.23 -36.03 15.98
N LYS A 2 23.79 -37.12 15.33
CA LYS A 2 22.72 -37.08 14.30
C LYS A 2 21.37 -36.55 14.82
N THR A 3 20.95 -36.92 16.03
CA THR A 3 19.71 -36.43 16.67
C THR A 3 19.78 -34.96 17.08
N VAL A 4 20.95 -34.47 17.52
CA VAL A 4 21.16 -33.06 17.89
C VAL A 4 21.14 -32.17 16.63
N ILE A 5 21.75 -32.65 15.54
CA ILE A 5 21.71 -31.99 14.22
C ILE A 5 20.26 -31.95 13.69
N SER A 6 19.51 -33.05 13.82
CA SER A 6 18.09 -33.11 13.43
C SER A 6 17.20 -32.16 14.24
N LEU A 7 17.48 -31.97 15.54
CA LEU A 7 16.75 -31.02 16.38
C LEU A 7 17.07 -29.56 16.00
N LEU A 8 18.33 -29.29 15.63
CA LEU A 8 18.78 -27.96 15.20
C LEU A 8 18.16 -27.55 13.86
N PHE A 9 18.02 -28.48 12.91
CA PHE A 9 17.32 -28.24 11.65
C PHE A 9 15.82 -27.99 11.84
N LEU A 10 15.19 -28.66 12.80
CA LEU A 10 13.78 -28.42 13.15
C LEU A 10 13.59 -27.05 13.82
N LEU A 11 14.56 -26.60 14.63
CA LEU A 11 14.57 -25.29 15.28
C LEU A 11 14.77 -24.11 14.29
N LEU A 12 15.47 -24.35 13.17
CA LEU A 12 15.70 -23.34 12.13
C LEU A 12 14.46 -23.08 11.25
N LEU A 13 13.52 -24.04 11.16
CA LEU A 13 12.27 -23.90 10.40
C LEU A 13 11.22 -23.06 11.15
N ILE A 14 11.25 -23.03 12.48
CA ILE A 14 10.37 -22.19 13.32
C ILE A 14 10.86 -20.75 13.49
N MET A 15 12.01 -20.39 12.90
CA MET A 15 12.55 -19.03 12.86
C MET A 15 12.15 -18.26 11.59
N GLN A 16 11.29 -18.81 10.74
CA GLN A 16 10.67 -18.05 9.65
C GLN A 16 9.63 -17.11 10.28
N SER A 17 10.00 -15.85 10.49
CA SER A 17 9.11 -14.79 10.95
C SER A 17 7.88 -14.68 10.05
N CYS A 18 6.71 -14.34 10.62
CA CYS A 18 5.55 -13.88 9.86
C CYS A 18 5.93 -12.60 9.09
N GLY A 19 6.37 -12.74 7.84
CA GLY A 19 6.67 -11.63 6.94
C GLY A 19 5.49 -11.32 6.02
N PHE A 20 5.59 -10.21 5.28
CA PHE A 20 4.61 -9.87 4.25
C PHE A 20 4.71 -10.82 3.06
N VAL A 21 3.58 -11.20 2.48
CA VAL A 21 3.53 -11.94 1.20
C VAL A 21 4.02 -11.07 0.04
N TYR A 22 3.92 -9.75 0.16
CA TYR A 22 4.52 -8.81 -0.77
C TYR A 22 5.09 -7.59 -0.06
N GLU A 23 6.32 -7.22 -0.43
CA GLU A 23 6.93 -5.96 -0.05
C GLU A 23 7.72 -5.38 -1.23
N ARG A 24 7.44 -4.12 -1.57
CA ARG A 24 8.21 -3.40 -2.59
C ARG A 24 8.32 -1.92 -2.23
N HIS A 25 9.54 -1.43 -2.12
CA HIS A 25 9.79 0.01 -2.01
C HIS A 25 9.30 0.75 -3.27
N LEU A 26 8.63 1.89 -3.08
CA LEU A 26 8.22 2.78 -4.16
C LEU A 26 9.20 3.95 -4.28
N THR A 27 9.11 4.89 -3.34
CA THR A 27 9.93 6.10 -3.27
C THR A 27 9.95 6.60 -1.84
N GLY A 28 11.02 7.30 -1.44
CA GLY A 28 11.14 7.85 -0.09
C GLY A 28 10.85 6.82 1.00
N ASN A 29 9.90 7.12 1.89
CA ASN A 29 9.42 6.26 2.96
C ASN A 29 8.16 5.44 2.60
N TYR A 30 7.83 5.28 1.32
CA TYR A 30 6.60 4.62 0.85
C TYR A 30 6.89 3.27 0.21
N TYR A 31 6.03 2.30 0.53
CA TYR A 31 6.15 0.90 0.14
C TYR A 31 4.80 0.38 -0.31
N LEU A 32 4.81 -0.64 -1.17
CA LEU A 32 3.69 -1.55 -1.35
C LEU A 32 3.85 -2.72 -0.41
N ILE A 33 2.80 -3.02 0.35
CA ILE A 33 2.78 -4.12 1.30
C ILE A 33 1.50 -4.92 1.10
N ALA A 34 1.62 -6.24 1.07
CA ALA A 34 0.49 -7.15 1.14
C ALA A 34 0.75 -8.20 2.23
N VAL A 35 -0.16 -8.29 3.20
CA VAL A 35 0.07 -9.08 4.42
C VAL A 35 -0.09 -10.58 4.15
N ASP A 36 -1.29 -11.00 3.72
CA ASP A 36 -1.60 -12.42 3.54
C ASP A 36 -1.83 -12.80 2.07
N THR A 37 -2.41 -11.89 1.28
CA THR A 37 -2.78 -12.11 -0.12
C THR A 37 -2.49 -10.86 -0.96
N LYS A 38 -2.41 -11.01 -2.29
CA LYS A 38 -2.33 -9.85 -3.20
C LYS A 38 -3.48 -8.85 -3.03
N GLU A 39 -4.63 -9.29 -2.51
CA GLU A 39 -5.80 -8.43 -2.31
C GLU A 39 -5.62 -7.52 -1.09
N ASP A 40 -4.69 -7.83 -0.18
CA ASP A 40 -4.30 -6.99 0.95
C ASP A 40 -3.32 -5.88 0.57
N MET A 41 -2.95 -5.77 -0.71
CA MET A 41 -1.99 -4.78 -1.18
C MET A 41 -2.45 -3.36 -0.84
N ASP A 42 -1.61 -2.62 -0.11
CA ASP A 42 -1.79 -1.22 0.23
C ASP A 42 -0.51 -0.43 -0.07
N VAL A 43 -0.65 0.87 -0.29
CA VAL A 43 0.47 1.81 -0.19
C VAL A 43 0.65 2.16 1.28
N CYS A 44 1.80 1.80 1.82
CA CYS A 44 2.15 2.01 3.21
C CYS A 44 3.27 3.03 3.37
N TYR A 45 3.23 3.79 4.46
CA TYR A 45 4.34 4.60 4.93
C TYR A 45 5.13 3.87 6.01
N HIS A 46 6.45 3.93 5.93
CA HIS A 46 7.35 3.35 6.91
C HIS A 46 8.57 4.25 7.12
N GLN A 47 8.71 4.76 8.34
CA GLN A 47 9.87 5.56 8.74
C GLN A 47 11.02 4.64 9.17
N LYS A 48 12.26 4.99 8.80
CA LYS A 48 13.46 4.26 9.25
C LYS A 48 13.47 4.12 10.78
N ASN A 49 13.94 2.97 11.27
CA ASN A 49 14.04 2.52 12.68
C ASN A 49 12.79 1.79 13.23
N ASP A 50 12.45 0.63 12.67
CA ASP A 50 11.46 -0.32 13.22
C ASP A 50 10.06 0.25 13.51
N SER A 51 9.68 1.35 12.84
CA SER A 51 8.30 1.82 12.90
C SER A 51 7.37 0.84 12.18
N PRO A 52 6.13 0.60 12.64
CA PRO A 52 5.21 -0.23 11.88
C PRO A 52 4.87 0.43 10.53
N TYR A 53 4.62 -0.40 9.51
CA TYR A 53 4.06 0.08 8.25
C TYR A 53 2.65 0.62 8.51
N THR A 54 2.37 1.82 8.03
CA THR A 54 1.06 2.47 8.17
C THR A 54 0.38 2.53 6.81
N GLY A 55 -0.75 1.83 6.68
CA GLY A 55 -1.56 1.85 5.45
C GLY A 55 -2.15 3.22 5.14
N ILE A 56 -2.13 3.61 3.87
CA ILE A 56 -2.60 4.93 3.42
C ILE A 56 -3.88 4.79 2.62
N THR A 57 -3.90 3.95 1.57
CA THR A 57 -5.03 3.85 0.65
C THR A 57 -6.08 2.84 1.10
N GLY A 58 -5.69 1.93 1.98
CA GLY A 58 -6.42 0.71 2.22
C GLY A 58 -6.02 -0.37 1.21
N ALA A 59 -6.48 -1.59 1.47
CA ALA A 59 -6.17 -2.76 0.66
C ALA A 59 -6.73 -2.68 -0.77
N SER A 60 -6.45 -3.71 -1.58
CA SER A 60 -6.84 -3.89 -2.99
C SER A 60 -6.20 -2.97 -4.02
N VAL A 61 -5.03 -2.40 -3.69
CA VAL A 61 -4.20 -1.68 -4.66
C VAL A 61 -3.74 -2.65 -5.75
N TYR A 62 -4.05 -2.33 -7.00
CA TYR A 62 -3.71 -3.20 -8.14
C TYR A 62 -2.84 -2.49 -9.20
N ALA A 63 -2.72 -1.16 -9.14
CA ALA A 63 -1.78 -0.42 -9.97
C ALA A 63 -1.26 0.85 -9.29
N VAL A 64 0.01 1.17 -9.52
CA VAL A 64 0.62 2.42 -9.05
C VAL A 64 1.49 3.08 -10.13
N GLY A 65 1.61 4.39 -10.09
CA GLY A 65 2.62 5.16 -10.84
C GLY A 65 3.22 6.20 -9.91
N TYR A 66 4.52 6.45 -9.95
CA TYR A 66 5.15 7.37 -9.00
C TYR A 66 6.44 7.98 -9.55
N ASP A 67 6.83 9.10 -8.95
CA ASP A 67 8.14 9.74 -9.04
C ASP A 67 8.62 10.09 -7.61
N ASP A 68 9.54 11.04 -7.47
CA ASP A 68 10.03 11.48 -6.16
C ASP A 68 9.06 12.42 -5.40
N ASN A 69 8.00 12.88 -6.04
CA ASN A 69 7.09 13.91 -5.50
C ASN A 69 5.66 13.38 -5.29
N PHE A 70 5.21 12.43 -6.09
CA PHE A 70 3.85 11.92 -6.08
C PHE A 70 3.78 10.42 -6.29
N ILE A 71 2.77 9.81 -5.66
CA ILE A 71 2.34 8.44 -5.91
C ILE A 71 0.88 8.47 -6.32
N LEU A 72 0.58 7.87 -7.48
CA LEU A 72 -0.76 7.67 -8.02
C LEU A 72 -1.15 6.22 -7.78
N VAL A 73 -2.37 6.00 -7.30
CA VAL A 73 -2.85 4.68 -6.92
C VAL A 73 -4.18 4.39 -7.57
N LYS A 74 -4.35 3.16 -8.07
CA LYS A 74 -5.65 2.55 -8.36
C LYS A 74 -5.90 1.43 -7.36
N ALA A 75 -7.08 1.46 -6.75
CA ALA A 75 -7.56 0.38 -5.90
C ALA A 75 -9.00 0.02 -6.28
N TYR A 76 -9.43 -1.18 -5.89
CA TYR A 76 -10.83 -1.56 -6.00
C TYR A 76 -11.62 -1.02 -4.81
N ARG A 77 -12.85 -0.57 -5.05
CA ARG A 77 -13.68 -0.06 -3.95
C ARG A 77 -14.01 -1.18 -2.97
N ALA A 78 -13.70 -0.99 -1.70
CA ALA A 78 -14.14 -1.91 -0.66
C ALA A 78 -15.67 -1.85 -0.49
N PHE A 79 -16.32 -3.02 -0.38
CA PHE A 79 -17.70 -3.07 0.09
C PHE A 79 -17.76 -2.58 1.54
N LYS A 80 -18.87 -1.93 1.89
CA LYS A 80 -19.11 -1.44 3.25
C LYS A 80 -20.24 -2.22 3.90
N ASP A 81 -20.12 -2.46 5.20
CA ASP A 81 -21.23 -2.99 5.98
C ASP A 81 -22.30 -1.92 6.23
N SER A 82 -23.37 -2.27 6.96
CA SER A 82 -24.46 -1.36 7.29
C SER A 82 -24.05 -0.17 8.16
N MET A 83 -22.88 -0.23 8.81
CA MET A 83 -22.31 0.86 9.60
C MET A 83 -21.30 1.69 8.81
N GLY A 84 -21.07 1.36 7.54
CA GLY A 84 -20.11 2.06 6.68
C GLY A 84 -18.66 1.59 6.83
N ILE A 85 -18.41 0.49 7.55
CA ILE A 85 -17.07 -0.07 7.75
C ILE A 85 -16.67 -0.91 6.52
N SER A 86 -15.46 -0.68 6.02
CA SER A 86 -14.91 -1.41 4.89
C SER A 86 -14.72 -2.90 5.23
N LEU A 87 -15.17 -3.76 4.33
CA LEU A 87 -15.01 -5.21 4.39
C LEU A 87 -13.80 -5.63 3.54
N PRO A 88 -13.16 -6.78 3.83
CA PRO A 88 -12.11 -7.37 2.98
C PRO A 88 -12.73 -8.04 1.74
N ARG A 89 -13.61 -7.33 1.04
CA ARG A 89 -14.28 -7.73 -0.19
C ARG A 89 -14.42 -6.49 -1.05
N TYR A 90 -14.12 -6.62 -2.33
CA TYR A 90 -13.96 -5.48 -3.22
C TYR A 90 -14.85 -5.58 -4.44
N ASP A 91 -15.44 -4.46 -4.82
CA ASP A 91 -16.11 -4.27 -6.10
C ASP A 91 -15.05 -4.05 -7.18
N LYS A 92 -14.75 -5.11 -7.93
CA LYS A 92 -13.72 -5.09 -8.99
C LYS A 92 -14.16 -4.32 -10.25
N ASP A 93 -15.42 -3.89 -10.33
CA ASP A 93 -15.94 -3.07 -11.43
C ASP A 93 -15.77 -1.56 -11.16
N THR A 94 -15.48 -1.18 -9.91
CA THR A 94 -15.27 0.21 -9.51
C THR A 94 -13.82 0.46 -9.10
N THR A 95 -13.11 1.25 -9.92
CA THR A 95 -11.78 1.78 -9.58
C THR A 95 -11.88 3.08 -8.79
N GLU A 96 -11.22 3.11 -7.64
CA GLU A 96 -10.94 4.32 -6.88
C GLU A 96 -9.51 4.79 -7.16
N TYR A 97 -9.37 6.11 -7.33
CA TYR A 97 -8.10 6.75 -7.64
C TYR A 97 -7.63 7.61 -6.46
N TYR A 98 -6.32 7.57 -6.19
CA TYR A 98 -5.70 8.39 -5.15
C TYR A 98 -4.44 9.09 -5.66
N ILE A 99 -4.15 10.25 -5.06
CA ILE A 99 -2.91 11.00 -5.24
C ILE A 99 -2.29 11.20 -3.86
N ILE A 100 -1.05 10.76 -3.68
CA ILE A 100 -0.31 10.86 -2.42
C ILE A 100 0.93 11.72 -2.68
N PRO A 101 1.02 12.93 -2.12
CA PRO A 101 2.26 13.70 -2.11
C PRO A 101 3.33 12.97 -1.29
N VAL A 102 4.57 12.92 -1.77
CA VAL A 102 5.68 12.30 -1.04
C VAL A 102 6.14 13.25 0.06
N ASN A 103 5.98 12.82 1.31
CA ASN A 103 6.46 13.53 2.49
C ASN A 103 7.22 12.58 3.41
N ASN A 104 8.56 12.70 3.42
CA ASN A 104 9.44 11.83 4.19
C ASN A 104 9.66 12.27 5.65
N THR A 105 9.02 13.37 6.06
CA THR A 105 9.20 13.99 7.39
C THR A 105 8.01 13.78 8.32
N GLN A 106 6.90 13.29 7.79
CA GLN A 106 5.68 13.06 8.56
C GLN A 106 5.80 11.86 9.49
N LYS A 107 5.00 11.89 10.56
CA LYS A 107 4.79 10.74 11.44
C LYS A 107 3.87 9.73 10.77
N ALA A 108 3.97 8.47 11.20
CA ALA A 108 3.13 7.37 10.72
C ALA A 108 1.62 7.71 10.69
N TRP A 109 1.06 8.21 11.79
CA TRP A 109 -0.37 8.55 11.87
C TRP A 109 -0.79 9.72 10.97
N GLU A 110 0.13 10.63 10.62
CA GLU A 110 -0.12 11.73 9.68
C GLU A 110 -0.16 11.20 8.24
N ALA A 111 0.65 10.18 7.95
CA ALA A 111 0.74 9.58 6.62
C ALA A 111 -0.58 8.98 6.14
N GLN A 112 -1.38 8.42 7.06
CA GLN A 112 -2.69 7.85 6.75
C GLN A 112 -3.64 8.87 6.10
N GLU A 113 -3.55 10.15 6.50
CA GLU A 113 -4.38 11.23 5.97
C GLU A 113 -3.70 12.00 4.83
N ASN A 114 -2.42 11.73 4.55
CA ASN A 114 -1.65 12.38 3.48
C ASN A 114 -2.01 11.79 2.10
N LYS A 115 -3.28 11.88 1.73
CA LYS A 115 -3.80 11.45 0.43
C LYS A 115 -4.96 12.31 -0.03
N PHE A 116 -5.12 12.40 -1.33
CA PHE A 116 -6.33 12.89 -1.99
C PHE A 116 -7.05 11.71 -2.62
N GLY A 117 -8.34 11.57 -2.34
CA GLY A 117 -9.19 10.48 -2.80
C GLY A 117 -10.11 9.99 -1.67
N ALA A 118 -10.90 8.93 -1.88
CA ALA A 118 -11.08 8.18 -3.12
C ALA A 118 -11.78 9.01 -4.20
N PHE A 119 -11.26 8.99 -5.44
CA PHE A 119 -11.85 9.70 -6.57
C PHE A 119 -12.40 8.78 -7.65
N SER A 120 -13.38 9.28 -8.40
CA SER A 120 -13.68 8.78 -9.74
C SER A 120 -12.53 9.12 -10.70
N LYS A 121 -12.45 8.47 -11.86
CA LYS A 121 -11.45 8.82 -12.88
C LYS A 121 -11.51 10.29 -13.26
N LYS A 122 -12.71 10.86 -13.43
CA LYS A 122 -12.89 12.26 -13.84
C LYS A 122 -12.37 13.22 -12.77
N ASP A 123 -12.72 12.99 -11.51
CA ASP A 123 -12.31 13.87 -10.40
C ASP A 123 -10.80 13.74 -10.14
N PHE A 124 -10.25 12.55 -10.31
CA PHE A 124 -8.81 12.32 -10.29
C PHE A 124 -8.07 13.15 -11.34
N GLU A 125 -8.51 13.15 -12.60
CA GLU A 125 -7.84 13.93 -13.65
C GLU A 125 -7.91 15.45 -13.39
N VAL A 126 -9.01 15.92 -12.81
CA VAL A 126 -9.13 17.32 -12.37
C VAL A 126 -8.12 17.59 -11.24
N LYS A 127 -8.12 16.75 -10.20
CA LYS A 127 -7.25 16.95 -9.03
C LYS A 127 -5.77 16.83 -9.37
N ARG A 128 -5.40 15.90 -10.27
CA ARG A 128 -4.05 15.72 -10.81
C ARG A 128 -3.53 17.02 -11.41
N LYS A 129 -4.35 17.68 -12.24
CA LYS A 129 -4.01 18.95 -12.88
C LYS A 129 -3.93 20.09 -11.87
N GLU A 130 -4.87 20.18 -10.94
CA GLU A 130 -4.85 21.19 -9.87
C GLU A 130 -3.56 21.13 -9.03
N LEU A 131 -3.07 19.92 -8.75
CA LEU A 131 -1.86 19.70 -7.96
C LEU A 131 -0.56 19.79 -8.79
N GLY A 132 -0.65 19.97 -10.11
CA GLY A 132 0.52 20.03 -10.99
C GLY A 132 1.26 18.69 -11.09
N VAL A 133 0.58 17.56 -10.90
CA VAL A 133 1.17 16.22 -11.03
C VAL A 133 1.54 15.98 -12.50
N PRO A 134 2.79 15.62 -12.82
CA PRO A 134 3.24 15.38 -14.19
C PRO A 134 2.44 14.28 -14.92
N ASP A 135 2.14 14.48 -16.20
CA ASP A 135 1.36 13.55 -17.04
C ASP A 135 2.12 12.27 -17.42
N ASP A 136 3.45 12.30 -17.34
CA ASP A 136 4.36 11.18 -17.64
C ASP A 136 4.43 10.13 -16.52
N ILE A 137 3.90 10.43 -15.33
CA ILE A 137 3.64 9.43 -14.30
C ILE A 137 2.50 8.51 -14.78
N THR A 138 2.87 7.34 -15.31
CA THR A 138 1.94 6.32 -15.80
C THR A 138 1.74 5.19 -14.79
N PHE A 139 0.52 4.67 -14.70
CA PHE A 139 0.21 3.49 -13.89
C PHE A 139 0.88 2.22 -14.43
N LYS A 140 1.37 1.39 -13.50
CA LYS A 140 1.86 0.03 -13.74
C LYS A 140 1.08 -0.93 -12.85
N GLU A 141 0.54 -1.99 -13.46
CA GLU A 141 -0.19 -3.07 -12.78
C GLU A 141 0.76 -3.94 -11.91
N LEU A 142 0.22 -4.61 -10.88
CA LEU A 142 0.98 -5.33 -9.82
C LEU A 142 0.86 -6.88 -9.85
#